data_AF-C0B8R4-F1
#
_entry.id   AF-C0B8R4-F1
#
_cell.length_a   1.000
_cell.length_b   1.000
_cell.length_c   1.000
_cell.angle_alpha   90.00
_cell.angle_beta   90.00
_cell.angle_gamma   90.00
#
_symmetry.space_group_name_H-M   'P 1'
#
loop_
_entity.id
_entity.type
_entity.pdbx_description
1 polymer ?
#
loop_
_entity_poly.entity_id
_entity_poly.type
_entity_poly.pdbx_seq_one_letter_code
_entity_poly.pdbx_strand_id
1 'polypeptide(L)'
;MTSYRERVILKALWGIPTELKRGIEMEEKKNLWSSYDEAAKKELHEINEKYKACLDAGKTERECVKLAVEMAKEAGYQDIKDVLKEGKSLKAGDKVYAVCMEKMLAMFRMGEEPLSNGMNILGAHIDSPRIDVKQNPLYESEGMAYLDTHYYGGIKNTSG
;
A
#
# COMPACT_ATOMS: atom_id res chain seq x y z
N MET A 1 2.55 -29.63 7.83
CA MET A 1 2.56 -31.11 7.87
C MET A 1 1.66 -31.56 9.01
N THR A 2 0.34 -31.56 8.82
CA THR A 2 -0.61 -32.11 9.80
C THR A 2 -0.67 -33.62 9.64
N SER A 3 -0.46 -34.30 10.75
CA SER A 3 -0.21 -35.74 10.90
C SER A 3 -1.33 -36.62 10.31
N TYR A 4 -0.93 -37.70 9.65
CA TYR A 4 -1.78 -38.71 8.99
C TYR A 4 -2.86 -39.33 9.90
N ARG A 5 -2.72 -39.21 11.23
CA ARG A 5 -3.63 -39.78 12.23
C ARG A 5 -4.98 -39.07 12.33
N GLU A 6 -5.06 -37.77 12.09
CA GLU A 6 -6.34 -37.01 12.17
C GLU A 6 -7.33 -37.40 11.06
N ARG A 7 -6.81 -37.83 9.90
CA ARG A 7 -7.62 -38.18 8.72
C ARG A 7 -8.46 -39.44 8.90
N VAL A 8 -8.09 -40.33 9.82
CA VAL A 8 -8.82 -41.60 10.07
C VAL A 8 -10.07 -41.38 10.91
N ILE A 9 -10.05 -40.42 11.84
CA ILE A 9 -11.18 -40.16 12.77
C ILE A 9 -12.35 -39.48 12.03
N LEU A 10 -12.06 -38.56 11.10
CA LEU A 10 -13.08 -37.88 10.30
C LEU A 10 -13.82 -38.81 9.32
N LYS A 11 -13.17 -39.89 8.86
CA LYS A 11 -13.73 -40.88 7.93
C LYS A 11 -14.83 -41.73 8.57
N ALA A 12 -14.69 -42.08 9.85
CA ALA A 12 -15.59 -43.00 10.53
C ALA A 12 -16.89 -42.34 11.02
N LEU A 13 -16.86 -41.04 11.33
CA LEU A 13 -17.98 -40.34 11.97
C LEU A 13 -18.89 -39.56 11.00
N TRP A 14 -18.40 -39.16 9.81
CA TRP A 14 -19.11 -38.16 8.99
C TRP A 14 -19.31 -38.53 7.50
N GLY A 15 -18.90 -39.72 7.07
CA GLY A 15 -19.18 -40.19 5.70
C GLY A 15 -18.64 -39.30 4.57
N ILE A 16 -17.63 -38.46 4.83
CA ILE A 16 -17.07 -37.52 3.85
C ILE A 16 -16.20 -38.31 2.84
N PRO A 17 -16.46 -38.22 1.52
CA PRO A 17 -15.65 -38.88 0.49
C PRO A 17 -14.18 -38.43 0.56
N THR A 18 -13.25 -39.37 0.60
CA THR A 18 -11.78 -39.10 0.62
C THR A 18 -11.20 -38.75 -0.74
N GLU A 19 -12.01 -38.59 -1.77
CA GLU A 19 -11.57 -38.06 -3.05
C GLU A 19 -11.71 -36.55 -3.05
N LEU A 20 -10.77 -35.87 -2.39
CA LEU A 20 -10.42 -34.54 -2.87
C LEU A 20 -9.97 -34.75 -4.31
N LYS A 21 -10.72 -34.19 -5.28
CA LYS A 21 -10.26 -33.99 -6.65
C LYS A 21 -8.88 -33.32 -6.55
N ARG A 22 -7.85 -34.14 -6.65
CA ARG A 22 -6.45 -33.71 -6.66
C ARG A 22 -6.20 -33.24 -8.08
N GLY A 23 -6.75 -32.07 -8.35
CA GLY A 23 -6.73 -31.38 -9.62
C GLY A 23 -7.01 -29.92 -9.30
N ILE A 24 -6.06 -29.26 -8.64
CA ILE A 24 -5.81 -27.89 -9.06
C ILE A 24 -5.26 -28.09 -10.48
N GLU A 25 -6.14 -28.01 -11.48
CA GLU A 25 -5.66 -27.66 -12.81
C GLU A 25 -4.86 -26.40 -12.60
N MET A 26 -3.53 -26.51 -12.66
CA MET A 26 -2.70 -25.34 -12.80
C MET A 26 -3.02 -24.82 -14.19
N GLU A 27 -4.01 -23.95 -14.26
CA GLU A 27 -4.23 -23.12 -15.42
C GLU A 27 -2.86 -22.56 -15.81
N GLU A 28 -2.39 -22.89 -17.01
CA GLU A 28 -1.10 -22.40 -17.48
C GLU A 28 -1.09 -20.89 -17.26
N LYS A 29 -0.14 -20.40 -16.45
CA LYS A 29 -0.02 -18.97 -16.17
C LYS A 29 0.38 -18.26 -17.47
N LYS A 30 -0.60 -17.86 -18.25
CA LYS A 30 -0.40 -17.07 -19.46
C LYS A 30 0.14 -15.71 -19.04
N ASN A 31 1.14 -15.24 -19.78
CA ASN A 31 1.69 -13.91 -19.58
C ASN A 31 0.59 -12.88 -19.84
N LEU A 32 0.30 -12.00 -18.87
CA LEU A 32 -0.69 -10.93 -19.03
C LEU A 32 -0.41 -10.05 -20.25
N TRP A 33 0.86 -9.79 -20.56
CA TRP A 33 1.27 -9.01 -21.73
C TRP A 33 0.68 -9.56 -23.03
N SER A 34 0.60 -10.89 -23.16
CA SER A 34 0.08 -11.58 -24.34
C SER A 34 -1.44 -11.47 -24.48
N SER A 35 -2.15 -11.02 -23.44
CA SER A 35 -3.61 -10.83 -23.44
C SER A 35 -4.06 -9.40 -23.78
N TYR A 36 -3.14 -8.42 -23.82
CA TYR A 36 -3.50 -7.04 -24.10
C TYR A 36 -3.60 -6.76 -25.61
N ASP A 37 -4.72 -6.15 -26.01
CA ASP A 37 -4.86 -5.49 -27.30
C ASP A 37 -4.23 -4.09 -27.29
N GLU A 38 -4.28 -3.39 -28.43
CA GLU A 38 -3.68 -2.06 -28.56
C GLU A 38 -4.37 -1.00 -27.70
N ALA A 39 -5.66 -1.16 -27.41
CA ALA A 39 -6.38 -0.24 -26.54
C ALA A 39 -5.94 -0.40 -25.07
N ALA A 40 -5.86 -1.64 -24.59
CA ALA A 40 -5.37 -1.96 -23.25
C ALA A 40 -3.91 -1.55 -23.05
N LYS A 41 -3.05 -1.71 -24.07
CA LYS A 41 -1.66 -1.23 -24.01
C LYS A 41 -1.58 0.28 -23.89
N LYS A 42 -2.46 1.02 -24.58
CA LYS A 42 -2.51 2.49 -24.48
C LYS A 42 -2.94 2.92 -23.07
N GLU A 43 -4.00 2.32 -22.51
CA GLU A 43 -4.45 2.60 -21.15
C GLU A 43 -3.35 2.28 -20.11
N LEU A 44 -2.69 1.13 -20.26
CA LEU A 44 -1.55 0.74 -19.43
C LEU A 44 -0.42 1.78 -19.50
N HIS A 45 -0.09 2.28 -20.69
CA HIS A 45 0.92 3.31 -20.85
C HIS A 45 0.53 4.60 -20.12
N GLU A 46 -0.72 5.05 -20.25
CA GLU A 46 -1.22 6.24 -19.55
C GLU A 46 -1.16 6.09 -18.02
N ILE A 47 -1.48 4.90 -17.49
CA ILE A 47 -1.34 4.59 -16.06
C ILE A 47 0.13 4.64 -15.64
N ASN A 48 1.02 4.06 -16.44
CA ASN A 48 2.46 4.05 -16.16
C ASN A 48 3.06 5.45 -16.14
N GLU A 49 2.66 6.35 -17.06
CA GLU A 49 3.11 7.74 -17.06
C GLU A 49 2.68 8.46 -15.77
N LYS A 50 1.43 8.29 -15.33
CA LYS A 50 0.94 8.84 -14.07
C LYS A 50 1.69 8.27 -12.86
N TYR A 51 1.97 6.97 -12.88
CA TYR A 51 2.72 6.31 -11.81
C TYR A 51 4.15 6.85 -11.71
N LYS A 52 4.87 6.97 -12.84
CA LYS A 52 6.21 7.57 -12.87
C LYS A 52 6.22 9.00 -12.35
N ALA A 53 5.28 9.83 -12.79
CA ALA A 53 5.14 11.20 -12.31
C ALA A 53 4.92 11.27 -10.79
N CYS A 54 4.10 10.36 -10.24
CA CYS A 54 3.88 10.24 -8.80
C CYS A 54 5.17 9.87 -8.05
N LEU A 55 5.92 8.88 -8.55
CA LEU A 55 7.21 8.48 -7.98
C LEU A 55 8.25 9.60 -8.05
N ASP A 56 8.19 10.47 -9.06
CA ASP A 56 9.10 11.60 -9.20
C ASP A 56 8.79 12.76 -8.25
N ALA A 57 7.52 12.99 -7.98
CA ALA A 57 7.07 14.02 -7.05
C ALA A 57 7.19 13.61 -5.57
N GLY A 58 7.07 12.33 -5.22
CA GLY A 58 7.13 11.83 -3.85
C GLY A 58 8.37 10.97 -3.57
N LYS A 59 9.42 11.55 -2.97
CA LYS A 59 10.66 10.82 -2.63
C LYS A 59 10.77 10.49 -1.14
N THR A 60 10.11 11.28 -0.30
CA THR A 60 10.01 11.09 1.15
C THR A 60 8.58 10.83 1.59
N GLU A 61 8.41 10.27 2.78
CA GLU A 61 7.08 9.97 3.32
C GLU A 61 6.18 11.21 3.42
N ARG A 62 6.78 12.38 3.69
CA ARG A 62 6.04 13.65 3.80
C ARG A 62 5.59 14.19 2.45
N GLU A 63 6.45 14.09 1.43
CA GLU A 63 6.10 14.48 0.07
C GLU A 63 5.00 13.56 -0.49
N CYS A 64 5.10 12.25 -0.23
CA CYS A 64 4.07 11.28 -0.60
C CYS A 64 2.71 11.62 0.05
N VAL A 65 2.68 11.94 1.36
CA VAL A 65 1.44 12.36 2.04
C VAL A 65 0.89 13.64 1.43
N LYS A 66 1.74 14.65 1.20
CA LYS A 66 1.31 15.93 0.62
C LYS A 66 0.66 15.72 -0.76
N LEU A 67 1.33 15.00 -1.64
CA LEU A 67 0.83 14.68 -2.99
C LEU A 67 -0.48 13.89 -2.92
N ALA A 68 -0.54 12.85 -2.07
CA ALA A 68 -1.74 12.03 -1.93
C ALA A 68 -2.94 12.82 -1.37
N VAL A 69 -2.71 13.80 -0.49
CA VAL A 69 -3.76 14.70 0.02
C VAL A 69 -4.27 15.62 -1.08
N GLU A 70 -3.38 16.18 -1.93
CA GLU A 70 -3.78 17.00 -3.07
C GLU A 70 -4.66 16.19 -4.04
N MET A 71 -4.21 14.99 -4.41
CA MET A 71 -4.99 14.06 -5.25
C MET A 71 -6.33 13.64 -4.61
N ALA A 72 -6.34 13.40 -3.30
CA ALA A 72 -7.56 13.06 -2.58
C ALA A 72 -8.58 14.21 -2.62
N LYS A 73 -8.13 15.46 -2.41
CA LYS A 73 -8.99 16.65 -2.51
C LYS A 73 -9.58 16.79 -3.91
N GLU A 74 -8.77 16.64 -4.96
CA GLU A 74 -9.24 16.65 -6.35
C GLU A 74 -10.28 15.56 -6.64
N ALA A 75 -10.14 14.38 -6.00
CA ALA A 75 -11.08 13.28 -6.09
C ALA A 75 -12.35 13.44 -5.20
N GLY A 76 -12.49 14.59 -4.55
CA GLY A 76 -13.64 14.96 -3.72
C GLY A 76 -13.59 14.47 -2.28
N TYR A 77 -12.41 14.09 -1.77
CA TYR A 77 -12.26 13.75 -0.36
C TYR A 77 -12.13 15.00 0.52
N GLN A 78 -12.64 14.93 1.74
CA GLN A 78 -12.59 16.00 2.74
C GLN A 78 -11.76 15.58 3.96
N ASP A 79 -11.09 16.54 4.62
CA ASP A 79 -10.39 16.24 5.88
C ASP A 79 -11.44 15.92 6.95
N ILE A 80 -11.33 14.75 7.58
CA ILE A 80 -12.26 14.33 8.63
C ILE A 80 -12.27 15.32 9.79
N LYS A 81 -11.15 16.00 10.09
CA LYS A 81 -11.09 17.00 11.16
C LYS A 81 -12.02 18.17 10.87
N ASP A 82 -12.13 18.58 9.60
CA ASP A 82 -12.98 19.70 9.22
C ASP A 82 -14.46 19.29 9.20
N VAL A 83 -14.77 18.09 8.72
CA VAL A 83 -16.13 17.52 8.79
C VAL A 83 -16.63 17.43 10.25
N LEU A 84 -15.76 16.98 11.17
CA LEU A 84 -16.09 16.87 12.58
C LEU A 84 -16.27 18.25 13.25
N LYS A 85 -15.44 19.24 12.91
CA LYS A 85 -15.60 20.62 13.42
C LYS A 85 -16.94 21.24 13.00
N GLU A 86 -17.41 20.93 11.79
CA GLU A 86 -18.70 21.39 11.27
C GLU A 86 -19.90 20.66 11.88
N GLY A 87 -19.67 19.62 12.72
CA GLY A 87 -20.73 18.83 13.34
C GLY A 87 -21.51 17.96 12.34
N LYS A 88 -20.95 17.71 11.15
CA LYS A 88 -21.58 16.88 10.13
C LYS A 88 -21.42 15.40 10.44
N SER A 89 -22.50 14.64 10.29
CA SER A 89 -22.46 13.17 10.32
C SER A 89 -22.03 12.61 8.95
N LEU A 90 -21.24 11.55 8.96
CA LEU A 90 -20.87 10.83 7.74
C LEU A 90 -22.02 9.91 7.28
N LYS A 91 -22.29 9.91 5.98
CA LYS A 91 -23.29 9.05 5.32
C LYS A 91 -22.65 8.20 4.23
N ALA A 92 -23.40 7.20 3.75
CA ALA A 92 -22.98 6.36 2.63
C ALA A 92 -22.58 7.21 1.41
N GLY A 93 -21.46 6.85 0.78
CA GLY A 93 -20.88 7.56 -0.35
C GLY A 93 -19.91 8.69 0.02
N ASP A 94 -19.92 9.17 1.27
CA ASP A 94 -18.99 10.21 1.69
C ASP A 94 -17.54 9.75 1.61
N LYS A 95 -16.66 10.68 1.27
CA LYS A 95 -15.23 10.47 1.08
C LYS A 95 -14.45 11.35 2.05
N VAL A 96 -13.76 10.74 3.00
CA VAL A 96 -12.96 11.47 3.98
C VAL A 96 -11.55 10.90 4.10
N TYR A 97 -10.61 11.75 4.50
CA TYR A 97 -9.25 11.34 4.81
C TYR A 97 -8.78 11.91 6.14
N ALA A 98 -7.77 11.27 6.71
CA ALA A 98 -7.08 11.71 7.91
C ALA A 98 -5.57 11.64 7.71
N VAL A 99 -4.87 12.71 8.08
CA VAL A 99 -3.40 12.77 8.08
C VAL A 99 -2.88 12.64 9.51
N CYS A 100 -1.91 11.75 9.70
CA CYS A 100 -1.21 11.57 10.97
C CYS A 100 0.27 11.96 10.84
N MET A 101 0.70 12.94 11.64
CA MET A 101 2.08 13.46 11.71
C MET A 101 2.70 13.82 10.34
N GLU A 102 1.89 14.10 9.32
CA GLU A 102 2.35 14.32 7.93
C GLU A 102 3.13 13.15 7.32
N LYS A 103 3.06 11.95 7.92
CA LYS A 103 3.80 10.75 7.48
C LYS A 103 2.90 9.56 7.15
N MET A 104 1.60 9.68 7.42
CA MET A 104 0.61 8.65 7.15
C MET A 104 -0.69 9.32 6.70
N LEU A 105 -1.36 8.67 5.75
CA LEU A 105 -2.67 9.03 5.25
C LEU A 105 -3.60 7.83 5.36
N ALA A 106 -4.77 8.03 5.95
CA ALA A 106 -5.87 7.08 5.93
C ALA A 106 -7.03 7.68 5.12
N MET A 107 -7.58 6.93 4.18
CA MET A 107 -8.70 7.36 3.33
C MET A 107 -9.87 6.41 3.49
N PHE A 108 -11.08 6.97 3.54
CA PHE A 108 -12.31 6.23 3.77
C PHE A 108 -13.34 6.64 2.72
N ARG A 109 -13.97 5.63 2.12
CA ARG A 109 -15.20 5.77 1.35
C ARG A 109 -16.29 5.04 2.12
N MET A 110 -17.27 5.79 2.62
CA MET A 110 -18.33 5.24 3.45
C MET A 110 -19.24 4.33 2.64
N GLY A 111 -19.43 3.09 3.11
CA GLY A 111 -20.35 2.12 2.54
C GLY A 111 -21.79 2.34 2.98
N GLU A 112 -22.69 1.51 2.48
CA GLU A 112 -24.11 1.50 2.86
C GLU A 112 -24.38 0.67 4.13
N GLU A 113 -23.55 -0.35 4.38
CA GLU A 113 -23.68 -1.21 5.54
C GLU A 113 -23.09 -0.56 6.82
N PRO A 114 -23.60 -0.91 8.01
CA PRO A 114 -23.01 -0.49 9.27
C PRO A 114 -21.54 -0.92 9.37
N LEU A 115 -20.71 -0.06 9.95
CA LEU A 115 -19.27 -0.33 10.16
C LEU A 115 -19.01 -1.62 10.97
N SER A 116 -19.96 -2.05 11.80
CA SER A 116 -19.91 -3.30 12.55
C SER A 116 -19.83 -4.55 11.68
N ASN A 117 -20.24 -4.47 10.42
CA ASN A 117 -20.14 -5.57 9.46
C ASN A 117 -18.73 -5.71 8.86
N GLY A 118 -17.83 -4.76 9.16
CA GLY A 118 -16.44 -4.78 8.72
C GLY A 118 -16.12 -3.76 7.64
N MET A 119 -14.90 -3.85 7.11
CA MET A 119 -14.35 -2.94 6.11
C MET A 119 -13.43 -3.67 5.15
N ASN A 120 -13.40 -3.23 3.89
CA ASN A 120 -12.38 -3.62 2.94
C ASN A 120 -11.18 -2.68 3.09
N ILE A 121 -10.05 -3.20 3.58
CA ILE A 121 -8.86 -2.39 3.90
C ILE A 121 -7.74 -2.72 2.92
N LEU A 122 -7.20 -1.69 2.27
CA LEU A 122 -5.97 -1.75 1.49
C LEU A 122 -4.89 -0.98 2.26
N GLY A 123 -3.80 -1.67 2.61
CA GLY A 123 -2.65 -1.08 3.29
C GLY A 123 -1.41 -1.09 2.40
N ALA A 124 -0.65 0.00 2.42
CA ALA A 124 0.67 0.14 1.82
C ALA A 124 1.56 1.00 2.73
N HIS A 125 2.88 0.92 2.54
CA HIS A 125 3.83 1.81 3.19
C HIS A 125 4.38 2.80 2.16
N ILE A 126 4.68 4.01 2.61
CA ILE A 126 5.12 5.13 1.74
C ILE A 126 6.52 5.63 2.08
N ASP A 127 7.15 5.04 3.09
CA ASP A 127 8.56 5.24 3.38
C ASP A 127 9.42 4.33 2.50
N SER A 128 10.58 4.83 2.12
CA SER A 128 11.60 4.11 1.35
C SER A 128 12.95 4.20 2.06
N PRO A 129 13.85 3.23 1.84
CA PRO A 129 15.22 3.33 2.33
C PRO A 129 15.89 4.63 1.88
N ARG A 130 16.58 5.31 2.81
CA ARG A 130 17.16 6.65 2.59
C ARG A 130 18.35 6.92 3.50
N ILE A 131 19.10 7.98 3.17
CA ILE A 131 20.23 8.46 3.96
C ILE A 131 19.77 9.72 4.69
N ASP A 132 19.82 9.67 6.02
CA ASP A 132 19.44 10.77 6.89
C ASP A 132 20.67 11.42 7.48
N VAL A 133 20.66 12.75 7.59
CA VAL A 133 21.69 13.47 8.34
C VAL A 133 21.55 13.19 9.83
N LYS A 134 22.67 13.05 10.55
CA LYS A 134 22.66 12.97 12.02
C LYS A 134 22.24 14.31 12.64
N GLN A 135 21.94 14.29 13.94
CA GLN A 135 21.55 15.50 14.70
C GLN A 135 22.61 16.60 14.66
N ASN A 136 23.89 16.23 14.77
CA ASN A 136 25.04 17.13 14.60
C ASN A 136 25.88 16.66 13.40
N PRO A 137 25.47 16.99 12.16
CA PRO A 137 26.04 16.36 10.98
C PRO A 137 27.26 17.11 10.43
N LEU A 138 27.37 18.42 10.65
CA LEU A 138 28.38 19.24 10.00
C LEU A 138 29.76 19.02 10.63
N TYR A 139 30.72 18.59 9.81
CA TYR A 139 32.14 18.53 10.19
C TYR A 139 33.03 18.92 9.01
N GLU A 140 34.28 19.26 9.30
CA GLU A 140 35.29 19.57 8.27
C GLU A 140 36.37 18.47 8.27
N SER A 141 36.79 18.06 7.09
CA SER A 141 37.95 17.20 6.89
C SER A 141 38.65 17.60 5.60
N GLU A 142 39.99 17.61 5.59
CA GLU A 142 40.79 17.89 4.37
C GLU A 142 40.41 19.21 3.66
N GLY A 143 39.93 20.22 4.41
CA GLY A 143 39.51 21.51 3.85
C GLY A 143 38.14 21.50 3.16
N MET A 144 37.35 20.43 3.32
CA MET A 144 35.97 20.33 2.83
C MET A 144 34.98 20.11 3.98
N ALA A 145 33.80 20.73 3.86
CA ALA A 145 32.69 20.51 4.77
C ALA A 145 31.88 19.27 4.36
N TYR A 146 31.55 18.42 5.32
CA TYR A 146 30.80 17.18 5.15
C TYR A 146 29.59 17.13 6.09
N LEU A 147 28.65 16.24 5.76
CA LEU A 147 27.50 15.91 6.59
C LEU A 147 27.57 14.44 7.01
N ASP A 148 27.67 14.19 8.30
CA ASP A 148 27.59 12.84 8.88
C ASP A 148 26.15 12.32 8.78
N THR A 149 26.01 11.04 8.41
CA THR A 149 24.73 10.44 8.03
C THR A 149 24.47 9.12 8.74
N HIS A 150 23.21 8.70 8.74
CA HIS A 150 22.76 7.37 9.16
C HIS A 150 21.80 6.81 8.12
N TYR A 151 21.86 5.51 7.88
CA TYR A 151 20.95 4.85 6.96
C TYR A 151 19.62 4.57 7.65
N TYR A 152 18.53 4.79 6.94
CA TYR A 152 17.19 4.33 7.28
C TYR A 152 16.80 3.22 6.28
N GLY A 153 16.43 2.05 6.79
CA GLY A 153 16.10 0.88 5.96
C GLY A 153 17.33 0.12 5.42
N GLY A 154 17.07 -0.90 4.59
CA GLY A 154 18.09 -1.78 4.04
C GLY A 154 18.75 -1.23 2.78
N ILE A 155 19.64 -0.25 2.92
CA ILE A 155 20.48 0.19 1.80
C ILE A 155 21.51 -0.91 1.51
N LYS A 156 21.61 -1.33 0.25
CA LYS A 156 22.56 -2.37 -0.17
C LYS A 156 23.99 -1.87 0.07
N ASN A 157 24.64 -2.44 1.08
CA ASN A 157 26.07 -2.25 1.29
C ASN A 157 26.82 -3.03 0.20
N THR A 158 27.52 -2.34 -0.69
CA THR A 158 28.60 -2.93 -1.49
C THR A 158 29.86 -2.99 -0.62
N SER A 159 29.83 -3.81 0.43
CA SER A 159 31.07 -4.26 1.06
C SER A 159 31.71 -5.29 0.13
N GLY A 160 32.67 -4.82 -0.67
CA GLY A 160 33.67 -5.65 -1.32
C GLY A 160 34.82 -5.97 -0.38
#